data_AF-A0A832DGS9-F1
#
_entry.id   AF-A0A832DGS9-F1
#
_cell.length_a   1.000
_cell.length_b   1.000
_cell.length_c   1.000
_cell.angle_alpha   90.00
_cell.angle_beta   90.00
_cell.angle_gamma   90.00
#
_symmetry.space_group_name_H-M   'P 1'
#
loop_
_entity.id
_entity.type
_entity.pdbx_description
1 polymer ?
#
loop_
_entity_poly.entity_id
_entity_poly.type
_entity_poly.pdbx_seq_one_letter_code
_entity_poly.pdbx_strand_id
1 'polypeptide(L)'
;MSDNVKKYINILKQTVYDQISADINDKTIDSVVESDLVKSHLDDKVSAGFQDYYFLTLDNEKLYFSSTDFFRQFKKRYSLQGIDNNYLDKLEGLKKEILKNIRADKPAQLYFDTFNKAVIKHGKDFKEKDLGSFFAKLVHTFRPDEYCALDNPIKNYFGLKKESFFISFFIISVEYKQWATDNKNLLNIIREKFKQADKKGVLQHDKLTDLKLLDLIFWSKANRQ
;
A
#
# COMPACT_ATOMS: atom_id res chain seq x y z
N MET A 1 -27.09 4.50 5.35
CA MET A 1 -26.22 3.73 6.26
C MET A 1 -26.78 3.86 7.67
N SER A 2 -27.09 2.76 8.36
CA SER A 2 -27.65 2.82 9.72
C SER A 2 -26.64 3.37 10.72
N ASP A 3 -27.12 3.92 11.83
CA ASP A 3 -26.26 4.53 12.86
C ASP A 3 -25.29 3.52 13.48
N ASN A 4 -25.69 2.24 13.59
CA ASN A 4 -24.82 1.16 14.06
C ASN A 4 -23.64 0.90 13.10
N VAL A 5 -23.87 0.93 11.78
CA VAL A 5 -22.78 0.78 10.80
C VAL A 5 -21.83 1.97 10.87
N LYS A 6 -22.34 3.19 10.95
CA LYS A 6 -21.49 4.39 11.09
C LYS A 6 -20.64 4.33 12.36
N LYS A 7 -21.26 3.99 13.49
CA LYS A 7 -20.57 3.83 14.78
C LYS A 7 -19.46 2.78 14.69
N TYR A 8 -19.74 1.64 14.06
CA TYR A 8 -18.75 0.59 13.86
C TYR A 8 -17.55 1.06 13.03
N ILE A 9 -17.80 1.69 11.87
CA ILE A 9 -16.72 2.23 11.03
C ILE A 9 -15.91 3.28 11.78
N ASN A 10 -16.54 4.15 12.57
CA ASN A 10 -15.84 5.15 13.37
C ASN A 10 -14.95 4.51 14.44
N ILE A 11 -15.37 3.42 15.07
CA ILE A 11 -14.54 2.67 16.03
C ILE A 11 -13.29 2.12 15.34
N LEU A 12 -13.45 1.51 14.15
CA LEU A 12 -12.32 0.98 13.40
C LEU A 12 -11.33 2.08 12.98
N LYS A 13 -11.85 3.22 12.51
CA LYS A 13 -11.05 4.40 12.18
C LYS A 13 -10.27 4.91 13.39
N GLN A 14 -10.94 5.12 14.52
CA GLN A 14 -10.30 5.56 15.76
C GLN A 14 -9.21 4.58 16.20
N THR A 15 -9.46 3.27 16.07
CA THR A 15 -8.46 2.23 16.39
C THR A 15 -7.19 2.38 15.56
N VAL A 16 -7.31 2.62 14.25
CA VAL A 16 -6.15 2.86 13.38
C VAL A 16 -5.44 4.16 13.78
N TYR A 17 -6.18 5.25 13.94
CA TYR A 17 -5.63 6.56 14.28
C TYR A 17 -4.87 6.55 15.61
N ASP A 18 -5.46 5.95 16.65
CA ASP A 18 -4.87 5.83 17.98
C ASP A 18 -3.60 4.98 17.94
N GLN A 19 -3.61 3.89 17.18
CA GLN A 19 -2.43 3.05 17.01
C GLN A 19 -1.30 3.80 16.31
N ILE A 20 -1.60 4.60 15.27
CA ILE A 20 -0.57 5.43 14.61
C ILE A 20 0.01 6.44 15.60
N SER A 21 -0.84 7.10 16.38
CA SER A 21 -0.42 8.11 17.37
C SER A 21 0.40 7.50 18.53
N ALA A 22 0.08 6.27 18.94
CA ALA A 22 0.84 5.55 19.94
C ALA A 22 2.25 5.18 19.42
N ASP A 23 2.34 4.78 18.15
CA ASP A 23 3.60 4.36 17.54
C ASP A 23 4.49 5.52 17.09
N ILE A 24 3.88 6.63 16.68
CA ILE A 24 4.56 7.82 16.14
C ILE A 24 4.19 9.04 16.97
N ASN A 25 5.11 9.46 17.83
CA ASN A 25 5.02 10.66 18.64
C ASN A 25 6.41 11.22 18.90
N ASP A 26 6.50 12.38 19.58
CA ASP A 26 7.76 13.09 19.81
C ASP A 26 8.85 12.23 20.48
N LYS A 27 8.46 11.22 21.26
CA LYS A 27 9.40 10.33 21.97
C LYS A 27 9.88 9.17 21.10
N THR A 28 9.19 8.84 20.01
CA THR A 28 9.49 7.68 19.16
C THR A 28 10.11 8.07 17.82
N ILE A 29 10.24 9.35 17.48
CA ILE A 29 10.79 9.82 16.20
C ILE A 29 12.11 9.13 15.85
N ASP A 30 13.07 9.14 16.78
CA ASP A 30 14.41 8.62 16.49
C ASP A 30 14.39 7.10 16.26
N SER A 31 13.64 6.34 17.06
CA SER A 31 13.53 4.90 16.88
C SER A 31 12.75 4.52 15.62
N VAL A 32 11.71 5.29 15.26
CA VAL A 32 10.99 5.15 13.99
C VAL A 32 11.93 5.38 12.81
N VAL A 33 12.72 6.45 12.83
CA VAL A 33 13.67 6.72 11.73
C VAL A 33 14.75 5.64 11.66
N GLU A 34 15.41 5.33 12.78
CA GLU A 34 16.54 4.39 12.77
C GLU A 34 16.09 2.96 12.45
N SER A 35 15.08 2.46 13.16
CA SER A 35 14.66 1.06 13.02
C SER A 35 13.70 0.90 11.85
N ASP A 36 12.60 1.66 11.83
CA ASP A 36 11.48 1.41 10.90
C ASP A 36 11.74 1.93 9.49
N LEU A 37 12.64 2.89 9.33
CA LEU A 37 12.96 3.48 8.03
C LEU A 37 14.37 3.09 7.56
N VAL A 38 15.43 3.50 8.25
CA VAL A 38 16.81 3.31 7.81
C VAL A 38 17.16 1.83 7.74
N LYS A 39 17.03 1.10 8.86
CA LYS A 39 17.40 -0.32 8.90
C LYS A 39 16.55 -1.16 7.94
N SER A 40 15.25 -0.91 7.85
CA SER A 40 14.31 -1.71 7.07
C SER A 40 14.29 -1.40 5.57
N HIS A 41 14.69 -0.19 5.15
CA HIS A 41 14.52 0.25 3.75
C HIS A 41 15.78 0.82 3.09
N LEU A 42 16.81 1.21 3.85
CA LEU A 42 18.08 1.67 3.29
C LEU A 42 19.19 0.62 3.46
N ASP A 43 19.26 0.00 4.63
CA ASP A 43 20.30 -1.00 4.94
C ASP A 43 19.95 -2.40 4.42
N ASP A 44 18.65 -2.75 4.43
CA ASP A 44 18.18 -3.99 3.82
C ASP A 44 18.24 -3.91 2.29
N LYS A 45 19.12 -4.71 1.69
CA LYS A 45 19.39 -4.68 0.24
C LYS A 45 18.16 -5.05 -0.60
N VAL A 46 17.31 -5.94 -0.11
CA VAL A 46 16.13 -6.41 -0.86
C VAL A 46 15.10 -5.29 -0.92
N SER A 47 14.82 -4.67 0.23
CA SER A 47 13.91 -3.55 0.39
C SER A 47 14.42 -2.31 -0.35
N ALA A 48 15.71 -1.99 -0.24
CA ALA A 48 16.33 -0.89 -0.98
C ALA A 48 16.21 -1.09 -2.50
N GLY A 49 16.56 -2.28 -3.03
CA GLY A 49 16.41 -2.60 -4.45
C GLY A 49 14.95 -2.68 -4.93
N PHE A 50 13.99 -2.85 -4.01
CA PHE A 50 12.57 -2.72 -4.32
C PHE A 50 12.17 -1.25 -4.50
N GLN A 51 12.77 -0.29 -3.78
CA GLN A 51 12.44 1.12 -3.92
C GLN A 51 12.73 1.66 -5.33
N ASP A 52 13.80 1.19 -5.97
CA ASP A 52 14.10 1.51 -7.37
C ASP A 52 12.94 1.15 -8.30
N TYR A 53 12.39 -0.06 -8.12
CA TYR A 53 11.24 -0.54 -8.88
C TYR A 53 9.97 0.27 -8.55
N TYR A 54 9.74 0.55 -7.27
CA TYR A 54 8.60 1.35 -6.82
C TYR A 54 8.61 2.72 -7.51
N PHE A 55 9.69 3.49 -7.41
CA PHE A 55 9.76 4.83 -8.00
C PHE A 55 9.82 4.83 -9.54
N LEU A 56 10.32 3.76 -10.16
CA LEU A 56 10.24 3.59 -11.61
C LEU A 56 8.80 3.47 -12.11
N THR A 57 7.95 2.79 -11.34
CA THR A 57 6.55 2.50 -11.71
C THR A 57 5.55 3.52 -11.19
N LEU A 58 5.92 4.26 -10.14
CA LEU A 58 5.10 5.29 -9.50
C LEU A 58 4.59 6.30 -10.54
N ASP A 59 3.27 6.35 -10.69
CA ASP A 59 2.54 7.23 -11.60
C ASP A 59 3.01 7.19 -13.08
N ASN A 60 3.71 6.13 -13.49
CA ASN A 60 4.36 6.06 -14.80
C ASN A 60 3.47 5.36 -15.84
N GLU A 61 2.49 6.09 -16.36
CA GLU A 61 1.54 5.55 -17.35
C GLU A 61 2.21 5.08 -18.64
N LYS A 62 3.27 5.78 -19.08
CA LYS A 62 4.01 5.41 -20.29
C LYS A 62 4.62 4.02 -20.14
N LEU A 63 5.29 3.75 -19.03
CA LEU A 63 5.83 2.42 -18.74
C LEU A 63 4.71 1.38 -18.62
N TYR A 64 3.62 1.72 -17.92
CA TYR A 64 2.48 0.84 -17.74
C TYR A 64 1.87 0.37 -19.07
N PHE A 65 1.63 1.29 -20.01
CA PHE A 65 1.03 0.97 -21.31
C PHE A 65 2.00 0.34 -22.31
N SER A 66 3.28 0.71 -22.27
CA SER A 66 4.28 0.18 -23.22
C SER A 66 4.83 -1.20 -22.84
N SER A 67 4.80 -1.57 -21.55
CA SER A 67 5.20 -2.90 -21.10
C SER A 67 4.18 -3.96 -21.54
N THR A 68 4.67 -5.10 -22.00
CA THR A 68 3.86 -6.29 -22.35
C THR A 68 3.77 -7.32 -21.21
N ASP A 69 4.42 -7.05 -20.07
CA ASP A 69 4.56 -7.99 -18.95
C ASP A 69 4.44 -7.30 -17.57
N PHE A 70 3.84 -6.11 -17.54
CA PHE A 70 3.77 -5.23 -16.37
C PHE A 70 3.25 -5.98 -15.14
N PHE A 71 2.12 -6.68 -15.24
CA PHE A 71 1.49 -7.35 -14.10
C PHE A 71 2.28 -8.56 -13.61
N ARG A 72 3.04 -9.23 -14.48
CA ARG A 72 3.96 -10.31 -14.08
C ARG A 72 5.15 -9.74 -13.30
N GLN A 73 5.74 -8.65 -13.77
CA GLN A 73 6.80 -7.95 -13.04
C GLN A 73 6.28 -7.37 -11.72
N PHE A 74 5.09 -6.77 -11.74
CA PHE A 74 4.40 -6.22 -10.58
C PHE A 74 4.16 -7.29 -9.53
N LYS A 75 3.58 -8.43 -9.91
CA LYS A 75 3.40 -9.58 -9.04
C LYS A 75 4.72 -10.03 -8.42
N LYS A 76 5.77 -10.17 -9.24
CA LYS A 76 7.08 -10.65 -8.79
C LYS A 76 7.73 -9.69 -7.79
N ARG A 77 7.78 -8.40 -8.12
CA ARG A 77 8.45 -7.38 -7.32
C ARG A 77 7.76 -7.12 -5.98
N TYR A 78 6.44 -7.18 -5.95
CA TYR A 78 5.65 -7.08 -4.71
C TYR A 78 5.46 -8.42 -3.99
N SER A 79 6.09 -9.50 -4.45
CA SER A 79 5.98 -10.85 -3.90
C SER A 79 4.52 -11.33 -3.75
N LEU A 80 3.65 -10.95 -4.69
CA LEU A 80 2.21 -11.24 -4.64
C LEU A 80 1.94 -12.71 -4.97
N GLN A 81 1.14 -13.35 -4.11
CA GLN A 81 0.94 -14.80 -4.11
C GLN A 81 -0.43 -15.24 -4.63
N GLY A 82 -0.44 -16.41 -5.25
CA GLY A 82 -1.60 -17.14 -5.75
C GLY A 82 -2.44 -16.35 -6.75
N ILE A 83 -1.81 -15.85 -7.80
CA ILE A 83 -2.43 -15.40 -9.05
C ILE A 83 -1.70 -16.18 -10.13
N ASP A 84 -2.43 -16.80 -11.04
CA ASP A 84 -1.84 -17.53 -12.16
C ASP A 84 -1.56 -16.63 -13.37
N ASN A 85 -0.75 -17.12 -14.29
CA ASN A 85 -0.32 -16.35 -15.46
C ASN A 85 -1.47 -16.01 -16.41
N ASN A 86 -2.51 -16.85 -16.53
CA ASN A 86 -3.65 -16.55 -17.39
C ASN A 86 -4.44 -15.35 -16.86
N TYR A 87 -4.58 -15.25 -15.53
CA TYR A 87 -5.21 -14.09 -14.92
C TYR A 87 -4.37 -12.82 -15.11
N LEU A 88 -3.04 -12.91 -15.01
CA LEU A 88 -2.15 -11.78 -15.30
C LEU A 88 -2.27 -11.32 -16.75
N ASP A 89 -2.35 -12.26 -17.70
CA ASP A 89 -2.53 -11.95 -19.12
C ASP A 89 -3.88 -11.29 -19.40
N LYS A 90 -4.94 -11.70 -18.69
CA LYS A 90 -6.23 -10.99 -18.69
C LYS A 90 -6.04 -9.54 -18.21
N LEU A 91 -5.29 -9.31 -17.13
CA LEU A 91 -5.05 -7.96 -16.62
C LEU A 91 -4.29 -7.10 -17.65
N GLU A 92 -3.31 -7.65 -18.37
CA GLU A 92 -2.60 -6.96 -19.46
C GLU A 92 -3.58 -6.40 -20.51
N GLY A 93 -4.59 -7.20 -20.89
CA GLY A 93 -5.66 -6.78 -21.81
C GLY A 93 -6.60 -5.70 -21.25
N LEU A 94 -6.67 -5.55 -19.92
CA LEU A 94 -7.57 -4.62 -19.23
C LEU A 94 -6.89 -3.32 -18.77
N LYS A 95 -5.60 -3.11 -19.08
CA LYS A 95 -4.81 -1.97 -18.59
C LYS A 95 -5.52 -0.62 -18.70
N LYS A 96 -6.08 -0.33 -19.88
CA LYS A 96 -6.76 0.95 -20.14
C LYS A 96 -7.96 1.15 -19.23
N GLU A 97 -8.75 0.11 -19.01
CA GLU A 97 -9.94 0.16 -18.15
C GLU A 97 -9.55 0.27 -16.67
N ILE A 98 -8.56 -0.52 -16.25
CA ILE A 98 -8.01 -0.49 -14.88
C ILE A 98 -7.54 0.92 -14.54
N LEU A 99 -6.66 1.51 -15.36
CA LEU A 99 -6.12 2.83 -15.09
C LEU A 99 -7.21 3.91 -15.17
N LYS A 100 -8.15 3.80 -16.13
CA LYS A 100 -9.30 4.71 -16.20
C LYS A 100 -10.10 4.70 -14.89
N ASN A 101 -10.37 3.53 -14.31
CA ASN A 101 -11.10 3.44 -13.04
C ASN A 101 -10.31 4.00 -11.87
N ILE A 102 -8.98 3.83 -11.83
CA ILE A 102 -8.14 4.44 -10.78
C ILE A 102 -8.18 5.97 -10.88
N ARG A 103 -7.99 6.52 -12.09
CA ARG A 103 -7.98 7.97 -12.36
C ARG A 103 -9.33 8.63 -12.15
N ALA A 104 -10.42 7.92 -12.47
CA ALA A 104 -11.78 8.42 -12.27
C ALA A 104 -12.30 8.27 -10.84
N ASP A 105 -11.43 7.92 -9.88
CA ASP A 105 -11.78 7.69 -8.49
C ASP A 105 -12.88 6.62 -8.30
N LYS A 106 -12.75 5.51 -9.02
CA LYS A 106 -13.65 4.34 -8.94
C LYS A 106 -12.98 3.07 -8.42
N PRO A 107 -12.22 3.12 -7.31
CA PRO A 107 -11.55 1.95 -6.75
C PRO A 107 -12.53 0.83 -6.33
N ALA A 108 -13.74 1.18 -5.89
CA ALA A 108 -14.76 0.19 -5.54
C ALA A 108 -15.20 -0.65 -6.73
N GLN A 109 -15.54 0.02 -7.84
CA GLN A 109 -15.91 -0.66 -9.07
C GLN A 109 -14.77 -1.55 -9.56
N LEU A 110 -13.55 -1.02 -9.62
CA LEU A 110 -12.37 -1.78 -10.01
C LEU A 110 -12.17 -3.03 -9.15
N TYR A 111 -12.30 -2.91 -7.84
CA TYR A 111 -12.11 -4.03 -6.92
C TYR A 111 -13.15 -5.13 -7.15
N PHE A 112 -14.44 -4.79 -7.20
CA PHE A 112 -15.49 -5.79 -7.34
C PHE A 112 -15.52 -6.43 -8.73
N ASP A 113 -15.25 -5.65 -9.78
CA ASP A 113 -15.28 -6.15 -11.16
C ASP A 113 -14.02 -6.98 -11.50
N THR A 114 -12.87 -6.67 -10.89
CA THR A 114 -11.57 -7.21 -11.33
C THR A 114 -10.79 -7.98 -10.27
N PHE A 115 -10.98 -7.75 -8.97
CA PHE A 115 -10.06 -8.30 -7.95
C PHE A 115 -10.74 -9.10 -6.81
N ASN A 116 -12.02 -8.88 -6.50
CA ASN A 116 -12.70 -9.54 -5.38
C ASN A 116 -12.94 -11.05 -5.60
N LYS A 117 -13.27 -11.44 -6.83
CA LYS A 117 -13.58 -12.82 -7.23
C LYS A 117 -12.81 -13.23 -8.48
N ALA A 118 -11.49 -13.05 -8.43
CA ALA A 118 -10.64 -13.47 -9.53
C ALA A 118 -10.68 -14.99 -9.66
N VAL A 119 -11.17 -15.49 -10.80
CA VAL A 119 -11.15 -16.92 -11.11
C VAL A 119 -9.76 -17.30 -11.57
N ILE A 120 -9.05 -18.08 -10.75
CA ILE A 120 -7.66 -18.48 -10.99
C ILE A 120 -7.53 -19.99 -11.10
N LYS A 121 -6.56 -20.45 -11.89
CA LYS A 121 -6.21 -21.86 -12.04
C LYS A 121 -5.48 -22.36 -10.79
N HIS A 122 -5.95 -23.48 -10.24
CA HIS A 122 -5.36 -24.16 -9.09
C HIS A 122 -5.26 -25.66 -9.36
N GLY A 123 -4.08 -26.12 -9.79
CA GLY A 123 -3.90 -27.49 -10.25
C GLY A 123 -4.67 -27.76 -11.54
N LYS A 124 -5.63 -28.70 -11.49
CA LYS A 124 -6.53 -29.01 -12.60
C LYS A 124 -7.85 -28.23 -12.56
N ASP A 125 -8.13 -27.52 -11.45
CA ASP A 125 -9.40 -26.84 -11.21
C ASP A 125 -9.26 -25.31 -11.29
N PHE A 126 -10.39 -24.62 -11.16
CA PHE A 126 -10.48 -23.17 -10.99
C PHE A 126 -11.07 -22.83 -9.62
N LYS A 127 -10.56 -21.76 -8.99
CA LYS A 127 -11.08 -21.26 -7.72
C LYS A 127 -11.22 -19.74 -7.78
N GLU A 128 -12.25 -19.22 -7.14
CA GLU A 128 -12.34 -17.78 -6.87
C GLU A 128 -11.35 -17.39 -5.79
N LYS A 129 -10.71 -16.24 -5.96
CA LYS A 129 -9.81 -15.66 -4.98
C LYS A 129 -9.94 -14.14 -4.91
N ASP A 130 -9.88 -13.63 -3.68
CA ASP A 130 -9.73 -12.21 -3.40
C ASP A 130 -8.27 -11.78 -3.58
N LEU A 131 -8.04 -10.86 -4.51
CA LEU A 131 -6.75 -10.27 -4.85
C LEU A 131 -6.56 -8.88 -4.22
N GLY A 132 -7.17 -8.62 -3.06
CA GLY A 132 -7.14 -7.34 -2.35
C GLY A 132 -5.76 -6.70 -2.21
N SER A 133 -4.70 -7.44 -1.84
CA SER A 133 -3.35 -6.84 -1.74
C SER A 133 -2.79 -6.44 -3.10
N PHE A 134 -3.09 -7.20 -4.16
CA PHE A 134 -2.70 -6.81 -5.52
C PHE A 134 -3.39 -5.51 -5.92
N PHE A 135 -4.70 -5.44 -5.69
CA PHE A 135 -5.51 -4.25 -5.94
C PHE A 135 -4.97 -3.03 -5.18
N ALA A 136 -4.75 -3.14 -3.87
CA ALA A 136 -4.31 -2.02 -3.03
C ALA A 136 -2.95 -1.47 -3.49
N LYS A 137 -1.98 -2.35 -3.76
CA LYS A 137 -0.65 -1.96 -4.26
C LYS A 137 -0.73 -1.32 -5.64
N LEU A 138 -1.59 -1.83 -6.53
CA LEU A 138 -1.78 -1.28 -7.86
C LEU A 138 -2.41 0.12 -7.80
N VAL A 139 -3.47 0.29 -7.01
CA VAL A 139 -4.13 1.58 -6.82
C VAL A 139 -3.15 2.60 -6.22
N HIS A 140 -2.41 2.21 -5.17
CA HIS A 140 -1.38 3.06 -4.56
C HIS A 140 -0.30 3.47 -5.58
N THR A 141 0.08 2.60 -6.53
CA THR A 141 1.10 2.93 -7.54
C THR A 141 0.73 4.13 -8.41
N PHE A 142 -0.57 4.35 -8.65
CA PHE A 142 -1.06 5.47 -9.47
C PHE A 142 -1.73 6.59 -8.65
N ARG A 143 -2.01 6.35 -7.36
CA ARG A 143 -2.59 7.33 -6.43
C ARG A 143 -1.96 7.20 -5.04
N PRO A 144 -0.64 7.42 -4.93
CA PRO A 144 0.13 7.18 -3.71
C PRO A 144 -0.16 8.19 -2.59
N ASP A 145 -0.81 9.29 -2.92
CA ASP A 145 -1.26 10.38 -2.05
C ASP A 145 -2.66 10.15 -1.46
N GLU A 146 -3.42 9.22 -2.04
CA GLU A 146 -4.81 8.95 -1.69
C GLU A 146 -5.04 7.58 -1.05
N TYR A 147 -4.23 6.58 -1.42
CA TYR A 147 -4.41 5.21 -0.96
C TYR A 147 -3.12 4.58 -0.45
N CYS A 148 -3.19 3.76 0.59
CA CYS A 148 -2.03 3.02 1.11
C CYS A 148 -1.77 1.74 0.32
N ALA A 149 -0.53 1.23 0.34
CA ALA A 149 -0.14 0.00 -0.35
C ALA A 149 -0.46 -1.27 0.47
N LEU A 150 -1.68 -1.37 0.99
CA LEU A 150 -2.06 -2.33 2.02
C LEU A 150 -1.65 -3.79 1.71
N ASP A 151 -1.17 -4.47 2.75
CA ASP A 151 -1.01 -5.92 2.80
C ASP A 151 -1.63 -6.52 4.08
N ASN A 152 -1.60 -7.85 4.17
CA ASN A 152 -2.17 -8.57 5.31
C ASN A 152 -1.45 -8.28 6.63
N PRO A 153 -0.10 -8.24 6.70
CA PRO A 153 0.61 -7.80 7.90
C PRO A 153 0.12 -6.46 8.42
N ILE A 154 0.08 -5.41 7.58
CA ILE A 154 -0.37 -4.08 8.01
C ILE A 154 -1.84 -4.10 8.46
N LYS A 155 -2.72 -4.78 7.71
CA LYS A 155 -4.13 -4.97 8.09
C LYS A 155 -4.26 -5.61 9.48
N ASN A 156 -3.45 -6.62 9.76
CA ASN A 156 -3.49 -7.33 11.04
C ASN A 156 -2.89 -6.51 12.18
N TYR A 157 -1.81 -5.77 11.91
CA TYR A 157 -1.16 -4.86 12.85
C TYR A 157 -2.15 -3.86 13.42
N PHE A 158 -3.02 -3.30 12.58
CA PHE A 158 -4.08 -2.38 12.98
C PHE A 158 -5.33 -3.06 13.57
N GLY A 159 -5.27 -4.33 13.93
CA GLY A 159 -6.39 -5.05 14.53
C GLY A 159 -7.54 -5.35 13.57
N LEU A 160 -7.40 -5.08 12.27
CA LEU A 160 -8.47 -5.24 11.28
C LEU A 160 -8.52 -6.66 10.68
N LYS A 161 -7.97 -7.67 11.37
CA LYS A 161 -7.91 -9.06 10.87
C LYS A 161 -9.29 -9.63 10.50
N LYS A 162 -10.34 -9.25 11.25
CA LYS A 162 -11.72 -9.71 11.03
C LYS A 162 -12.45 -8.96 9.91
N GLU A 163 -11.91 -7.83 9.47
CA GLU A 163 -12.53 -7.04 8.41
C GLU A 163 -12.20 -7.59 7.03
N SER A 164 -13.06 -7.29 6.04
CA SER A 164 -12.71 -7.55 4.65
C SER A 164 -11.51 -6.70 4.22
N PHE A 165 -10.71 -7.21 3.30
CA PHE A 165 -9.53 -6.51 2.82
C PHE A 165 -9.87 -5.14 2.23
N PHE A 166 -10.96 -5.07 1.46
CA PHE A 166 -11.45 -3.84 0.85
C PHE A 166 -11.81 -2.77 1.90
N ILE A 167 -12.55 -3.14 2.95
CA ILE A 167 -12.93 -2.18 4.00
C ILE A 167 -11.69 -1.71 4.77
N SER A 168 -10.77 -2.61 5.13
CA SER A 168 -9.51 -2.23 5.77
C SER A 168 -8.68 -1.27 4.92
N PHE A 169 -8.64 -1.47 3.61
CA PHE A 169 -7.92 -0.59 2.67
C PHE A 169 -8.43 0.85 2.72
N PHE A 170 -9.75 1.08 2.72
CA PHE A 170 -10.28 2.44 2.84
C PHE A 170 -10.08 3.03 4.23
N ILE A 171 -10.30 2.25 5.29
CA ILE A 171 -10.12 2.73 6.66
C ILE A 171 -8.67 3.18 6.85
N ILE A 172 -7.70 2.33 6.54
CA ILE A 172 -6.28 2.67 6.76
C ILE A 172 -5.84 3.82 5.85
N SER A 173 -6.26 3.87 4.58
CA SER A 173 -5.92 4.98 3.68
C SER A 173 -6.45 6.33 4.20
N VAL A 174 -7.70 6.36 4.67
CA VAL A 174 -8.31 7.56 5.22
C VAL A 174 -7.61 8.00 6.51
N GLU A 175 -7.34 7.07 7.42
CA GLU A 175 -6.71 7.41 8.69
C GLU A 175 -5.23 7.78 8.54
N TYR A 176 -4.51 7.20 7.57
CA TYR A 176 -3.17 7.69 7.21
C TYR A 176 -3.20 9.14 6.75
N LYS A 177 -4.15 9.49 5.86
CA LYS A 177 -4.30 10.85 5.34
C LYS A 177 -4.70 11.83 6.45
N GLN A 178 -5.66 11.44 7.29
CA GLN A 178 -6.13 12.26 8.41
C GLN A 178 -5.00 12.49 9.41
N TRP A 179 -4.35 11.42 9.87
CA TRP A 179 -3.26 11.51 10.85
C TRP A 179 -2.08 12.34 10.32
N ALA A 180 -1.68 12.14 9.06
CA ALA A 180 -0.61 12.92 8.44
C ALA A 180 -0.95 14.42 8.36
N THR A 181 -2.22 14.75 8.12
CA THR A 181 -2.71 16.14 8.09
C THR A 181 -2.62 16.76 9.48
N ASP A 182 -3.14 16.07 10.49
CA ASP A 182 -3.18 16.56 11.88
C ASP A 182 -1.78 16.65 12.51
N ASN A 183 -0.84 15.81 12.07
CA ASN A 183 0.51 15.68 12.63
C ASN A 183 1.60 16.10 11.63
N LYS A 184 1.31 17.03 10.73
CA LYS A 184 2.20 17.44 9.63
C LYS A 184 3.61 17.82 10.09
N ASN A 185 3.75 18.52 11.21
CA ASN A 185 5.05 18.91 11.76
C ASN A 185 5.89 17.70 12.18
N LEU A 186 5.27 16.76 12.90
CA LEU A 186 5.90 15.52 13.33
C LEU A 186 6.38 14.70 12.13
N LEU A 187 5.51 14.55 11.12
CA LEU A 187 5.83 13.81 9.91
C LEU A 187 6.95 14.47 9.09
N ASN A 188 6.99 15.80 9.03
CA ASN A 188 8.08 16.55 8.40
C ASN A 188 9.43 16.32 9.10
N ILE A 189 9.45 16.27 10.44
CA ILE A 189 10.67 15.97 11.19
C ILE A 189 11.19 14.57 10.83
N ILE A 190 10.31 13.57 10.80
CA ILE A 190 10.65 12.19 10.41
C ILE A 190 11.19 12.17 8.97
N ARG A 191 10.51 12.85 8.05
CA ARG A 191 10.89 12.96 6.63
C ARG A 191 12.28 13.55 6.45
N GLU A 192 12.59 14.66 7.12
CA GLU A 192 13.90 15.30 7.01
C GLU A 192 15.01 14.46 7.64
N LYS A 193 14.77 13.85 8.81
CA LYS A 193 15.74 12.93 9.42
C LYS A 193 16.01 11.72 8.51
N PHE A 194 14.96 11.17 7.91
CA PHE A 194 15.10 10.04 6.98
C PHE A 194 15.89 10.42 5.73
N LYS A 195 15.62 11.60 5.15
CA LYS A 195 16.36 12.14 4.00
C LYS A 195 17.84 12.38 4.31
N GLN A 196 18.17 12.87 5.49
CA GLN A 196 19.56 13.05 5.92
C GLN A 196 20.28 11.71 6.10
N ALA A 197 19.56 10.66 6.49
CA ALA A 197 20.11 9.32 6.65
C ALA A 197 20.35 8.60 5.31
N ASP A 198 19.58 8.90 4.26
CA ASP A 198 19.73 8.29 2.93
C ASP A 198 20.92 8.84 2.13
N LYS A 199 22.12 8.55 2.60
CA LYS A 199 23.39 8.96 1.96
C LYS A 199 23.62 8.33 0.59
N LYS A 200 22.91 7.24 0.27
CA LYS A 200 23.07 6.48 -0.98
C LYS A 200 22.04 6.89 -2.04
N GLY A 201 21.05 7.71 -1.68
CA GLY A 201 19.98 8.12 -2.59
C GLY A 201 19.11 6.94 -3.03
N VAL A 202 18.83 6.01 -2.12
CA VAL A 202 17.92 4.86 -2.36
C VAL A 202 16.51 5.35 -2.65
N LEU A 203 16.08 6.47 -2.05
CA LEU A 203 14.76 7.04 -2.19
C LEU A 203 14.74 8.30 -3.03
N GLN A 204 13.71 8.44 -3.85
CA GLN A 204 13.33 9.71 -4.48
C GLN A 204 12.46 10.50 -3.49
N HIS A 205 13.09 11.16 -2.53
CA HIS A 205 12.41 11.86 -1.42
C HIS A 205 11.41 12.93 -1.86
N ASP A 206 11.61 13.51 -3.05
CA ASP A 206 10.70 14.47 -3.70
C ASP A 206 9.37 13.83 -4.14
N LYS A 207 9.36 12.53 -4.41
CA LYS A 207 8.18 11.75 -4.80
C LYS A 207 7.56 10.95 -3.65
N LEU A 208 8.17 11.00 -2.46
CA LEU A 208 7.70 10.26 -1.30
C LEU A 208 6.46 10.95 -0.71
N THR A 209 5.26 10.40 -0.92
CA THR A 209 4.04 10.95 -0.29
C THR A 209 4.01 10.67 1.21
N ASP A 210 3.13 11.37 1.94
CA ASP A 210 2.92 11.11 3.37
C ASP A 210 2.41 9.68 3.61
N LEU A 211 1.47 9.24 2.78
CA LEU A 211 0.95 7.86 2.83
C LEU A 211 2.05 6.83 2.53
N LYS A 212 2.97 7.12 1.60
CA LYS A 212 4.10 6.22 1.34
C LYS A 212 5.09 6.19 2.52
N LEU A 213 5.34 7.32 3.17
CA LEU A 213 6.19 7.36 4.36
C LEU A 213 5.58 6.53 5.50
N LEU A 214 4.27 6.68 5.76
CA LEU A 214 3.56 5.85 6.74
C LEU A 214 3.55 4.37 6.34
N ASP A 215 3.34 4.05 5.06
CA ASP A 215 3.42 2.69 4.52
C ASP A 215 4.77 2.04 4.82
N LEU A 216 5.90 2.73 4.63
CA LEU A 216 7.23 2.20 4.98
C LEU A 216 7.34 1.90 6.49
N ILE A 217 6.95 2.86 7.33
CA ILE A 217 7.01 2.70 8.80
C ILE A 217 6.20 1.47 9.25
N PHE A 218 4.94 1.38 8.82
CA PHE A 218 4.06 0.31 9.28
C PHE A 218 4.30 -1.01 8.58
N TRP A 219 4.80 -1.03 7.35
CA TRP A 219 5.29 -2.26 6.74
C TRP A 219 6.41 -2.86 7.58
N SER A 220 7.38 -2.04 8.00
CA SER A 220 8.46 -2.49 8.85
C SER A 220 7.95 -3.01 10.21
N LYS A 221 7.11 -2.24 10.90
CA LYS A 221 6.56 -2.65 12.20
C LYS A 221 5.74 -3.94 12.10
N ALA A 222 4.87 -4.05 11.10
CA ALA A 222 3.99 -5.20 10.92
C ALA A 222 4.72 -6.49 10.53
N ASN A 223 5.86 -6.40 9.84
CA ASN A 223 6.65 -7.57 9.43
C ASN A 223 7.71 -8.01 10.45
N ARG A 224 7.84 -7.32 11.59
CA ARG A 224 8.67 -7.77 12.73
C ARG A 224 7.91 -8.58 13.78
N GLN A 225 6.58 -8.59 13.72
CA GLN A 225 5.72 -9.39 14.60
C GLN A 225 5.60 -10.84 14.11
#